data_AF-A0A9D6WNS8-F1
#
_entry.id   AF-A0A9D6WNS8-F1
#
_cell.length_a   1.000
_cell.length_b   1.000
_cell.length_c   1.000
_cell.angle_alpha   90.00
_cell.angle_beta   90.00
_cell.angle_gamma   90.00
#
_symmetry.space_group_name_H-M   'P 1'
#
loop_
_entity.id
_entity.type
_entity.pdbx_description
1 polymer ?
#
loop_
_entity_poly.entity_id
_entity_poly.type
_entity_poly.pdbx_seq_one_letter_code
_entity_poly.pdbx_strand_id
1 'polypeptide(L)'
;MPTKTKTRAMPSFPKPSAELIALFEKTVAPLPGTTPRKMFGCPCSFVNGNMFAGVFADSLFLRLPVDERLAFAKFGARPFEPLPGRVMREYVVVPPGTLKAKARLNAWIEKSFAYAAALPPKVKKPARKKSE
;
A
#
# COMPACT_ATOMS: atom_id res chain seq x y z
N MET A 1 12.06 0.84 -37.00
CA MET A 1 12.60 0.37 -35.71
C MET A 1 11.72 0.90 -34.57
N PRO A 2 11.14 0.05 -33.71
CA PRO A 2 10.68 0.50 -32.40
C PRO A 2 11.55 -0.09 -31.30
N THR A 3 11.97 0.80 -30.40
CA THR A 3 12.86 0.58 -29.27
C THR A 3 12.28 -0.44 -28.30
N LYS A 4 12.94 -1.60 -28.19
CA LYS A 4 12.69 -2.60 -27.15
C LYS A 4 13.12 -2.00 -25.81
N THR A 5 12.18 -1.49 -25.04
CA THR A 5 12.39 -1.17 -23.63
C THR A 5 12.77 -2.48 -22.93
N LYS A 6 14.07 -2.65 -22.63
CA LYS A 6 14.56 -3.81 -21.86
C LYS A 6 13.98 -3.72 -20.45
N THR A 7 12.82 -4.34 -20.25
CA THR A 7 12.25 -4.58 -18.92
C THR A 7 13.24 -5.50 -18.19
N ARG A 8 14.03 -4.93 -17.27
CA ARG A 8 14.85 -5.72 -16.35
C ARG A 8 13.92 -6.70 -15.63
N ALA A 9 14.21 -7.99 -15.72
CA ALA A 9 13.51 -9.03 -14.98
C ALA A 9 13.65 -8.72 -13.48
N MET A 10 12.63 -8.08 -12.92
CA MET A 10 12.48 -7.97 -11.46
C MET A 10 12.16 -9.37 -10.92
N PRO A 11 12.56 -9.70 -9.68
CA PRO A 11 12.06 -10.91 -9.04
C PRO A 11 10.53 -10.94 -9.19
N SER A 12 10.00 -12.08 -9.64
CA SER A 12 8.59 -12.25 -9.99
C SER A 12 7.75 -12.10 -8.73
N PHE A 13 7.30 -10.88 -8.44
CA PHE A 13 6.27 -10.63 -7.45
C PHE A 13 4.93 -11.06 -8.05
N PRO A 14 4.04 -11.67 -7.26
CA PRO A 14 2.76 -12.12 -7.80
C PRO A 14 2.01 -10.94 -8.38
N LYS A 15 1.47 -11.12 -9.60
CA LYS A 15 0.74 -10.06 -10.29
C LYS A 15 -0.49 -9.67 -9.44
N PRO A 16 -0.69 -8.38 -9.17
CA PRO A 16 -1.87 -7.96 -8.42
C PRO A 16 -3.14 -8.20 -9.20
N SER A 17 -4.21 -8.61 -8.51
CA SER A 17 -5.52 -8.80 -9.13
C SER A 17 -6.02 -7.46 -9.70
N ALA A 18 -6.50 -7.49 -10.94
CA ALA A 18 -7.02 -6.30 -11.62
C ALA A 18 -8.20 -5.69 -10.86
N GLU A 19 -9.01 -6.53 -10.19
CA GLU A 19 -10.14 -6.08 -9.37
C GLU A 19 -9.68 -5.28 -8.14
N LEU A 20 -8.61 -5.73 -7.49
CA LEU A 20 -8.04 -5.00 -6.34
C LEU A 20 -7.38 -3.69 -6.76
N ILE A 21 -6.74 -3.66 -7.92
CA ILE A 21 -6.19 -2.42 -8.50
C ILE A 21 -7.33 -1.45 -8.77
N ALA A 22 -8.41 -1.88 -9.42
CA ALA A 22 -9.57 -1.04 -9.69
C ALA A 22 -10.25 -0.56 -8.40
N LEU A 23 -10.34 -1.42 -7.38
CA LEU A 23 -10.85 -1.06 -6.06
C LEU A 23 -9.97 0.00 -5.39
N PHE A 24 -8.66 -0.18 -5.44
CA PHE A 24 -7.68 0.77 -4.91
C PHE A 24 -7.77 2.13 -5.62
N GLU A 25 -7.85 2.13 -6.95
CA GLU A 25 -7.99 3.35 -7.75
C GLU A 25 -9.30 4.09 -7.48
N LYS A 26 -10.36 3.38 -7.10
CA LYS A 26 -11.66 3.98 -6.76
C LYS A 26 -11.77 4.48 -5.32
N THR A 27 -10.99 3.93 -4.39
CA THR A 27 -11.16 4.18 -2.95
C THR A 27 -9.98 4.89 -2.31
N VAL A 28 -8.75 4.52 -2.68
CA VAL A 28 -7.52 5.02 -2.07
C VAL A 28 -6.87 6.12 -2.90
N ALA A 29 -6.79 5.95 -4.22
CA ALA A 29 -6.17 6.92 -5.11
C ALA A 29 -6.83 8.32 -5.16
N PRO A 30 -8.17 8.49 -4.98
CA PRO A 30 -8.80 9.81 -5.03
C PRO A 30 -8.66 10.59 -3.72
N LEU A 31 -8.01 10.05 -2.69
CA LEU A 31 -7.80 10.76 -1.43
C LEU A 31 -6.91 11.99 -1.64
N PRO A 32 -7.26 13.15 -1.05
CA PRO A 32 -6.57 14.41 -1.28
C PRO A 32 -5.14 14.36 -0.71
N GLY A 33 -4.20 15.04 -1.38
CA GLY A 33 -2.80 15.10 -0.94
C GLY A 33 -2.06 13.77 -1.04
N THR A 34 -2.64 12.76 -1.69
CA THR A 34 -1.96 11.49 -1.94
C THR A 34 -1.09 11.54 -3.19
N THR A 35 0.04 10.85 -3.15
CA THR A 35 0.96 10.65 -4.27
C THR A 35 0.96 9.17 -4.62
N PRO A 36 0.48 8.77 -5.81
CA PRO A 36 0.58 7.40 -6.27
C PRO A 36 2.05 7.08 -6.63
N ARG A 37 2.53 5.92 -6.21
CA ARG A 37 3.83 5.37 -6.62
C ARG A 37 3.69 3.88 -6.86
N LYS A 38 4.53 3.34 -7.75
CA LYS A 38 4.63 1.90 -7.94
C LYS A 38 5.75 1.34 -7.08
N MET A 39 5.42 0.35 -6.24
CA MET A 39 6.41 -0.43 -5.49
C MET A 39 6.21 -1.91 -5.79
N PHE A 40 7.30 -2.60 -6.13
CA PHE A 40 7.25 -4.02 -6.51
C PHE A 40 6.29 -4.30 -7.68
N GLY A 41 6.17 -3.35 -8.62
CA GLY A 41 5.23 -3.43 -9.75
C GLY A 41 3.76 -3.16 -9.41
N CYS A 42 3.43 -2.93 -8.14
CA CYS A 42 2.06 -2.74 -7.67
C CYS A 42 1.78 -1.27 -7.28
N PRO A 43 0.52 -0.79 -7.40
CA PRO A 43 0.15 0.56 -6.99
C PRO A 43 0.16 0.71 -5.47
N CYS A 44 0.76 1.80 -5.00
CA CYS A 44 0.79 2.21 -3.59
C CYS A 44 0.51 3.72 -3.50
N SER A 45 -0.15 4.14 -2.41
CA SER A 45 -0.46 5.54 -2.14
C SER A 45 0.28 6.03 -0.92
N PHE A 46 0.76 7.26 -1.04
CA PHE A 46 1.55 7.95 -0.04
C PHE A 46 0.87 9.27 0.30
N VAL A 47 0.91 9.70 1.54
CA VAL A 47 0.55 11.06 1.96
C VAL A 47 1.73 11.65 2.69
N ASN A 48 2.14 12.87 2.37
CA ASN A 48 3.32 13.51 2.98
C ASN A 48 4.62 12.67 2.89
N GLY A 49 4.75 11.82 1.86
CA GLY A 49 5.88 10.88 1.71
C GLY A 49 5.80 9.62 2.59
N ASN A 50 4.73 9.45 3.36
CA ASN A 50 4.42 8.26 4.14
C ASN A 50 3.49 7.33 3.37
N MET A 51 3.92 6.10 3.08
CA MET A 51 3.02 5.09 2.52
C MET A 51 1.95 4.75 3.55
N PHE A 52 0.70 4.67 3.10
CA PHE A 52 -0.42 4.27 3.96
C PHE A 52 -1.23 3.13 3.38
N ALA A 53 -1.18 2.91 2.06
CA ALA A 53 -1.94 1.84 1.43
C ALA A 53 -1.25 1.36 0.16
N GLY A 54 -1.51 0.11 -0.21
CA GLY A 54 -1.08 -0.44 -1.49
C GLY A 54 -1.67 -1.80 -1.76
N VAL A 55 -1.57 -2.23 -3.00
CA VAL A 55 -1.89 -3.60 -3.42
C VAL A 55 -0.58 -4.38 -3.52
N PHE A 56 -0.60 -5.63 -3.12
CA PHE A 56 0.52 -6.56 -3.32
C PHE A 56 -0.05 -7.96 -3.52
N ALA A 57 0.30 -8.61 -4.63
CA ALA A 57 -0.35 -9.85 -5.03
C ALA A 57 -1.88 -9.71 -4.97
N ASP A 58 -2.58 -10.67 -4.38
CA ASP A 58 -4.03 -10.64 -4.23
C ASP A 58 -4.47 -10.03 -2.88
N SER A 59 -3.78 -8.99 -2.42
CA SER A 59 -4.03 -8.39 -1.11
C SER A 59 -3.90 -6.88 -1.14
N LEU A 60 -4.87 -6.20 -0.53
CA LEU A 60 -4.77 -4.79 -0.15
C LEU A 60 -4.18 -4.72 1.26
N PHE A 61 -3.21 -3.84 1.48
CA PHE A 61 -2.65 -3.60 2.81
C PHE A 61 -2.79 -2.13 3.20
N LEU A 62 -2.93 -1.87 4.50
CA LEU A 62 -3.09 -0.55 5.08
C LEU A 62 -2.10 -0.35 6.23
N ARG A 63 -1.63 0.88 6.41
CA ARG A 63 -0.82 1.29 7.56
C ARG A 63 -1.73 1.82 8.65
N LEU A 64 -1.72 1.21 9.82
CA LEU A 64 -2.59 1.61 10.92
C LEU A 64 -1.77 1.83 12.20
N PRO A 65 -2.21 2.71 13.12
CA PRO A 65 -1.63 2.81 14.45
C PRO A 65 -1.85 1.50 15.22
N VAL A 66 -1.08 1.28 16.28
CA VAL A 66 -1.06 0.01 17.02
C VAL A 66 -2.45 -0.44 17.49
N ASP A 67 -3.24 0.47 18.06
CA ASP A 67 -4.56 0.16 18.61
C ASP A 67 -5.55 -0.27 17.51
N GLU A 68 -5.50 0.41 16.38
CA GLU A 68 -6.31 0.09 15.20
C GLU A 68 -5.87 -1.22 14.56
N ARG A 69 -4.58 -1.57 14.58
CA ARG A 69 -4.12 -2.90 14.14
C ARG A 69 -4.67 -4.01 15.03
N LEU A 70 -4.67 -3.81 16.35
CA LEU A 70 -5.22 -4.77 17.31
C LEU A 70 -6.74 -4.94 17.12
N ALA A 71 -7.46 -3.84 16.91
CA ALA A 71 -8.88 -3.89 16.56
C ALA A 71 -9.10 -4.60 15.21
N PHE A 72 -8.27 -4.34 14.21
CA PHE A 72 -8.43 -4.93 12.88
C PHE A 72 -8.11 -6.43 12.86
N ALA A 73 -7.17 -6.87 13.71
CA ALA A 73 -6.86 -8.29 13.89
C ALA A 73 -8.08 -9.11 14.32
N LYS A 74 -9.03 -8.52 15.07
CA LYS A 74 -10.31 -9.16 15.44
C LYS A 74 -11.20 -9.47 14.23
N PHE A 75 -11.00 -8.76 13.12
CA PHE A 75 -11.67 -9.02 11.83
C PHE A 75 -10.87 -9.98 10.93
N GLY A 76 -9.80 -10.59 11.43
CA GLY A 76 -8.93 -11.51 10.71
C GLY A 76 -7.76 -10.85 9.98
N ALA A 77 -7.45 -9.58 10.27
CA ALA A 77 -6.31 -8.89 9.65
C ALA A 77 -4.99 -9.49 10.15
N ARG A 78 -4.01 -9.58 9.25
CA ARG A 78 -2.67 -10.12 9.55
C ARG A 78 -1.60 -9.08 9.22
N PRO A 79 -0.45 -9.09 9.91
CA PRO A 79 0.68 -8.27 9.53
C PRO A 79 1.06 -8.49 8.06
N PHE A 80 1.41 -7.42 7.36
CA PHE A 80 1.83 -7.49 5.97
C PHE A 80 3.27 -7.99 5.89
N GLU A 81 3.48 -9.05 5.12
CA GLU A 81 4.78 -9.70 4.92
C GLU A 81 5.04 -9.86 3.41
N PRO A 82 5.67 -8.87 2.76
CA PRO A 82 5.93 -8.93 1.31
C PRO A 82 7.02 -9.95 0.92
N LEU A 83 7.90 -10.31 1.85
CA LEU A 83 8.96 -11.31 1.67
C LEU A 83 9.04 -12.19 2.92
N PRO A 84 9.33 -13.50 2.80
CA PRO A 84 9.50 -14.38 3.94
C PRO A 84 10.49 -13.82 4.96
N GLY A 85 10.07 -13.69 6.22
CA GLY A 85 10.85 -13.14 7.32
C GLY A 85 10.99 -11.61 7.32
N ARG A 86 10.23 -10.88 6.49
CA ARG A 86 10.23 -9.40 6.42
C ARG A 86 8.85 -8.83 6.74
N VAL A 87 8.40 -9.06 7.96
CA VAL A 87 7.12 -8.51 8.44
C VAL A 87 7.18 -7.00 8.62
N MET A 88 6.32 -6.29 7.90
CA MET A 88 6.10 -4.85 8.06
C MET A 88 5.03 -4.61 9.13
N ARG A 89 5.44 -4.55 10.40
CA ARG A 89 4.54 -4.54 11.58
C ARG A 89 3.51 -3.40 11.63
N GLU A 90 3.77 -2.29 10.96
CA GLU A 90 2.81 -1.18 10.88
C GLU A 90 1.73 -1.37 9.83
N TYR A 91 1.94 -2.33 8.95
CA TYR A 91 1.08 -2.60 7.81
C TYR A 91 0.35 -3.91 8.06
N VAL A 92 -0.92 -3.93 7.69
CA VAL A 92 -1.79 -5.09 7.87
C VAL A 92 -2.56 -5.34 6.58
N VAL A 93 -2.70 -6.61 6.23
CA VAL A 93 -3.50 -7.08 5.11
C VAL A 93 -4.98 -6.96 5.47
N VAL A 94 -5.75 -6.34 4.57
CA VAL A 94 -7.19 -6.19 4.68
C VAL A 94 -7.85 -7.56 4.50
N PRO A 95 -8.63 -8.04 5.47
CA PRO A 95 -9.32 -9.32 5.37
C PRO A 95 -10.33 -9.34 4.21
N PRO A 96 -10.56 -10.49 3.55
CA PRO A 96 -11.55 -10.62 2.48
C PRO A 96 -12.96 -10.16 2.89
N GLY A 97 -13.37 -10.43 4.14
CA GLY A 97 -14.67 -9.97 4.66
C GLY A 97 -14.78 -8.45 4.75
N THR A 98 -13.66 -7.76 4.99
CA THR A 98 -13.62 -6.28 4.97
C THR A 98 -13.54 -5.74 3.55
N LEU A 99 -12.81 -6.40 2.65
CA LEU A 99 -12.76 -6.04 1.22
C LEU A 99 -14.14 -6.04 0.57
N LYS A 100 -15.00 -7.01 0.92
CA LYS A 100 -16.39 -7.10 0.42
C LYS A 100 -17.32 -6.04 1.05
N ALA A 101 -16.99 -5.50 2.22
CA ALA A 101 -17.82 -4.56 2.96
C ALA A 101 -17.35 -3.12 2.72
N LYS A 102 -17.83 -2.48 1.64
CA LYS A 102 -17.41 -1.14 1.19
C LYS A 102 -17.36 -0.08 2.30
N ALA A 103 -18.41 0.01 3.13
CA ALA A 103 -18.45 0.99 4.22
C ALA A 103 -17.36 0.75 5.27
N ARG A 104 -17.14 -0.52 5.65
CA ARG A 104 -16.09 -0.89 6.59
C ARG A 104 -14.70 -0.65 5.99
N LEU A 105 -14.52 -1.03 4.73
CA LEU A 105 -13.28 -0.79 4.00
C LEU A 105 -12.91 0.70 3.98
N ASN A 106 -13.87 1.57 3.62
CA ASN A 106 -13.67 3.01 3.59
C ASN A 106 -13.26 3.56 4.96
N ALA A 107 -13.93 3.13 6.03
CA ALA A 107 -13.57 3.55 7.40
C ALA A 107 -12.12 3.19 7.76
N TRP A 108 -11.65 1.99 7.38
CA TRP A 108 -10.25 1.59 7.61
C TRP A 108 -9.26 2.35 6.72
N ILE A 109 -9.63 2.65 5.47
CA ILE A 109 -8.82 3.47 4.56
C ILE A 109 -8.66 4.88 5.13
N GLU A 110 -9.74 5.49 5.62
CA GLU A 110 -9.71 6.83 6.22
C GLU A 110 -8.82 6.86 7.47
N LYS A 111 -8.94 5.86 8.35
CA LYS A 111 -8.06 5.73 9.53
C LYS A 111 -6.58 5.62 9.12
N SER A 112 -6.29 4.82 8.09
CA SER A 112 -4.94 4.64 7.56
C SER A 112 -4.39 5.94 6.98
N PHE A 113 -5.19 6.64 6.18
CA PHE A 113 -4.85 7.93 5.60
C PHE A 113 -4.59 8.98 6.68
N ALA A 114 -5.50 9.15 7.64
CA ALA A 114 -5.38 10.10 8.73
C ALA A 114 -4.11 9.84 9.57
N TYR A 115 -3.85 8.57 9.90
CA TYR A 115 -2.64 8.19 10.63
C TYR A 115 -1.37 8.57 9.86
N ALA A 116 -1.29 8.21 8.58
CA ALA A 116 -0.11 8.51 7.79
C ALA A 116 0.07 10.01 7.48
N ALA A 117 -1.03 10.76 7.39
CA ALA A 117 -1.01 12.21 7.21
C ALA A 117 -0.51 12.94 8.46
N ALA A 118 -0.84 12.42 9.65
CA ALA A 118 -0.38 12.94 10.93
C ALA A 118 1.09 12.63 11.25
N LEU A 119 1.70 11.65 10.56
CA LEU A 119 3.13 11.38 10.72
C LEU A 119 3.97 12.52 10.15
N PRO A 120 5.15 12.80 10.74
CA PRO A 120 6.07 13.78 10.20
C PRO A 120 6.33 13.52 8.72
N PRO A 121 6.26 14.54 7.85
CA PRO A 121 6.56 14.37 6.45
C PRO A 121 7.96 13.79 6.32
N LYS A 122 8.11 12.74 5.52
CA LYS A 122 9.43 12.20 5.21
C LYS A 122 10.18 13.25 4.41
N VAL A 123 11.02 14.04 5.09
CA VAL A 123 11.94 14.98 4.45
C VAL A 123 12.76 14.15 3.47
N LYS A 124 12.55 14.37 2.16
CA LYS A 124 13.28 13.65 1.13
C LYS A 124 14.76 14.00 1.32
N LYS A 125 15.55 13.11 1.96
CA LYS A 125 17.00 13.14 1.75
C LYS A 125 17.19 13.07 0.23
N PRO A 126 17.92 14.02 -0.39
CA PRO A 126 18.12 14.01 -1.82
C PRO A 126 18.64 12.62 -2.18
N ALA A 127 17.91 11.93 -3.07
CA ALA A 127 18.35 10.66 -3.60
C ALA A 127 19.75 10.92 -4.17
N ARG A 128 20.78 10.27 -3.60
CA ARG A 128 22.11 10.26 -4.22
C ARG A 128 21.89 9.89 -5.68
N LYS A 129 22.18 10.83 -6.58
CA LYS A 129 22.32 10.54 -8.01
C LYS A 129 23.22 9.31 -8.07
N LYS A 130 22.73 8.22 -8.67
CA LYS A 130 23.66 7.20 -9.19
C LYS A 130 24.44 7.93 -10.27
N SER A 131 25.64 8.36 -9.91
CA SER A 131 26.68 8.79 -10.82
C SER A 131 27.20 7.59 -11.59
N GLU A 132 27.31 7.79 -12.90
CA GLU A 132 28.08 7.07 -13.92
C GLU A 132 27.68 5.62 -14.26
#